data_AF-A0A3D5UWB0-F1
#
_entry.id   AF-A0A3D5UWB0-F1
#
_cell.length_a   1.000
_cell.length_b   1.000
_cell.length_c   1.000
_cell.angle_alpha   90.00
_cell.angle_beta   90.00
_cell.angle_gamma   90.00
#
_symmetry.space_group_name_H-M   'P 1'
#
loop_
_entity.id
_entity.type
_entity.pdbx_description
1 polymer ?
#
loop_
_entity_poly.entity_id
_entity_poly.type
_entity_poly.pdbx_seq_one_letter_code
_entity_poly.pdbx_strand_id
1 'polypeptide(L)'
;ETAEEIARIFTEVIIAPDADEDARRIIGAKKNLRLLVTHGLPDASAPGLFYKSVAGGMLVQSRDNGRVDLLDLKVVTKRAPSEQEMADLKFAFRVCKHVKSNA
;
A
#
# COMPACT_ATOMS: atom_id res chain seq x y z
N GLU A 1 -2.20 19.95 -9.29
CA GLU A 1 -2.21 19.76 -7.82
C GLU A 1 -1.33 18.59 -7.35
N THR A 2 -1.76 17.31 -7.42
CA THR A 2 -0.98 16.20 -6.84
C THR A 2 0.43 16.05 -7.42
N ALA A 3 0.58 16.10 -8.74
CA ALA A 3 1.89 16.00 -9.40
C ALA A 3 2.83 17.15 -9.02
N GLU A 4 2.29 18.34 -8.77
CA GLU A 4 3.07 19.52 -8.37
C GLU A 4 3.61 19.35 -6.95
N GLU A 5 2.78 18.89 -6.01
CA GLU A 5 3.21 18.63 -4.64
C GLU A 5 4.27 17.53 -4.58
N ILE A 6 4.10 16.44 -5.33
CA ILE A 6 5.10 15.38 -5.40
C ILE A 6 6.43 15.91 -6.00
N ALA A 7 6.36 16.75 -7.03
CA ALA A 7 7.54 17.30 -7.70
C ALA A 7 8.33 18.33 -6.87
N ARG A 8 7.75 18.85 -5.77
CA ARG A 8 8.45 19.73 -4.80
C ARG A 8 9.38 18.95 -3.88
N ILE A 9 9.10 17.68 -3.65
CA ILE A 9 9.91 16.80 -2.80
C ILE A 9 10.79 15.93 -3.70
N PHE A 10 12.00 15.61 -3.24
CA PHE A 10 12.83 14.64 -3.94
C PHE A 10 12.13 13.27 -3.91
N THR A 11 11.63 12.84 -5.07
CA THR A 11 10.93 11.58 -5.27
C THR A 11 11.67 10.78 -6.33
N GLU A 12 11.83 9.47 -6.10
CA GLU A 12 12.54 8.59 -7.02
C GLU A 12 11.63 7.96 -8.07
N VAL A 13 10.48 7.44 -7.63
CA VAL A 13 9.53 6.68 -8.45
C VAL A 13 8.10 7.02 -8.03
N ILE A 14 7.23 7.20 -9.02
CA ILE A 14 5.78 7.27 -8.89
C ILE A 14 5.19 6.09 -9.67
N ILE A 15 4.29 5.35 -9.04
CA ILE A 15 3.49 4.31 -9.69
C ILE A 15 2.01 4.66 -9.57
N ALA A 16 1.29 4.63 -10.69
CA ALA A 16 -0.11 5.01 -10.75
C ALA A 16 -0.87 4.17 -11.79
N PRO A 17 -2.19 3.95 -11.61
CA PRO A 17 -3.01 3.28 -12.62
C PRO A 17 -3.08 4.09 -13.93
N ASP A 18 -3.07 5.42 -13.84
CA ASP A 18 -2.97 6.32 -14.97
C ASP A 18 -2.36 7.67 -14.53
N ALA A 19 -2.04 8.53 -15.50
CA ALA A 19 -1.61 9.90 -15.29
C ALA A 19 -2.12 10.78 -16.45
N ASP A 20 -2.73 11.91 -16.12
CA ASP A 20 -3.13 12.91 -17.10
C ASP A 20 -1.92 13.57 -17.79
N GLU A 21 -2.18 14.26 -18.91
CA GLU A 21 -1.12 14.89 -19.72
C GLU A 21 -0.34 15.95 -18.93
N ASP A 22 -1.02 16.72 -18.08
CA ASP A 22 -0.41 17.75 -17.26
C ASP A 22 0.53 17.16 -16.20
N ALA A 23 0.14 16.08 -15.54
CA ALA A 23 0.96 15.34 -14.59
C ALA A 23 2.20 14.76 -15.28
N ARG A 24 2.05 14.19 -16.48
CA ARG A 24 3.18 13.67 -17.28
C ARG A 24 4.16 14.78 -17.63
N ARG A 25 3.68 15.97 -17.99
CA ARG A 25 4.52 17.14 -18.28
C ARG A 25 5.28 17.63 -17.04
N ILE A 26 4.59 17.77 -15.90
CA ILE A 26 5.20 18.20 -14.64
C ILE A 26 6.26 17.20 -14.16
N ILE A 27 5.92 15.91 -14.15
CA ILE A 27 6.81 14.84 -13.72
C ILE A 27 7.99 14.68 -14.69
N GLY A 28 7.72 14.74 -15.99
CA GLY A 28 8.74 14.62 -17.05
C GLY A 28 9.78 15.73 -17.06
N ALA A 29 9.49 16.90 -16.47
CA ALA A 29 10.48 17.95 -16.27
C ALA A 29 11.58 17.56 -15.27
N LYS A 30 11.36 16.54 -14.41
CA LYS A 30 12.34 16.02 -13.46
C LYS A 30 13.08 14.83 -14.09
N LYS A 31 14.27 15.10 -14.66
CA LYS A 31 15.08 14.13 -15.44
C LYS A 31 15.22 12.73 -14.84
N ASN A 32 15.28 12.61 -13.50
CA ASN A 32 15.52 11.33 -12.81
C ASN A 32 14.26 10.71 -12.17
N LEU A 33 13.11 11.41 -12.21
CA LEU A 33 11.86 10.93 -11.64
C LEU A 33 11.19 9.93 -12.60
N ARG A 34 10.97 8.70 -12.13
CA ARG A 34 10.35 7.65 -12.93
C ARG A 34 8.85 7.61 -12.69
N LEU A 35 8.06 7.72 -13.75
CA LEU A 35 6.61 7.51 -13.72
C LEU A 35 6.28 6.16 -14.37
N LEU A 36 5.65 5.27 -13.61
CA LEU A 36 5.19 3.96 -14.09
C LEU A 36 3.65 3.94 -14.11
N VAL A 37 3.09 3.75 -15.30
CA VAL A 37 1.64 3.62 -15.50
C VAL A 37 1.29 2.14 -15.62
N THR A 38 0.35 1.67 -14.80
CA THR A 38 -0.02 0.25 -14.73
C THR A 38 -1.35 -0.09 -15.41
N HIS A 39 -2.11 0.91 -15.90
CA HIS A 39 -3.46 0.77 -16.50
C HIS A 39 -4.50 0.10 -15.58
N GLY A 40 -4.19 0.01 -14.28
CA GLY A 40 -5.02 -0.66 -13.28
C GLY A 40 -4.19 -1.05 -12.06
N LEU A 41 -4.85 -1.37 -10.95
CA LEU A 41 -4.19 -1.89 -9.75
C LEU A 41 -4.56 -3.37 -9.58
N PRO A 42 -3.61 -4.21 -9.13
CA PRO A 42 -3.92 -5.60 -8.82
C PRO A 42 -4.93 -5.65 -7.67
N ASP A 43 -5.84 -6.63 -7.72
CA ASP A 43 -6.74 -6.89 -6.61
C ASP A 43 -5.93 -7.38 -5.39
N ALA A 44 -5.97 -6.60 -4.32
CA ALA A 44 -5.29 -6.91 -3.07
C ALA A 44 -5.91 -8.10 -2.33
N SER A 45 -7.16 -8.46 -2.64
CA SER A 45 -7.88 -9.60 -2.06
C SER A 45 -7.69 -10.91 -2.83
N ALA A 46 -7.19 -10.85 -4.07
CA ALA A 46 -7.03 -12.02 -4.91
C ALA A 46 -6.14 -13.08 -4.25
N PRO A 47 -6.52 -14.37 -4.31
CA PRO A 47 -5.66 -15.45 -3.84
C PRO A 47 -4.37 -15.52 -4.66
N GLY A 48 -3.34 -16.12 -4.10
CA GLY A 48 -2.09 -16.34 -4.82
C GLY A 48 -1.04 -16.96 -3.94
N LEU A 49 0.10 -17.29 -4.56
CA LEU A 49 1.26 -17.84 -3.87
C LEU A 49 2.33 -16.76 -3.68
N PHE A 50 3.00 -16.80 -2.53
CA PHE A 50 4.18 -16.02 -2.21
C PHE A 50 5.38 -16.97 -2.08
N TYR A 51 6.49 -16.58 -2.69
CA TYR A 51 7.70 -17.36 -2.74
C TYR A 51 8.84 -16.61 -2.06
N LYS A 52 9.58 -17.29 -1.19
CA LYS A 52 10.80 -16.77 -0.58
C LYS A 52 11.96 -17.70 -0.87
N SER A 53 12.95 -17.21 -1.61
CA SER A 53 14.19 -17.95 -1.86
C SER A 53 14.98 -18.15 -0.55
N VAL A 54 15.52 -19.35 -0.37
CA VAL A 54 16.41 -19.76 0.72
C VAL A 54 17.57 -20.57 0.14
N ALA A 55 18.67 -20.72 0.87
CA ALA A 55 19.78 -21.54 0.40
C ALA A 55 19.29 -22.98 0.12
N GLY A 56 19.51 -23.45 -1.11
CA GLY A 56 19.09 -24.79 -1.54
C GLY A 56 17.62 -24.92 -2.00
N GLY A 57 16.83 -23.84 -2.05
CA GLY A 57 15.45 -23.95 -2.56
C GLY A 57 14.57 -22.72 -2.36
N MET A 58 13.28 -22.95 -2.14
CA MET A 58 12.30 -21.89 -1.88
C MET A 58 11.23 -22.33 -0.88
N LEU A 59 10.75 -21.39 -0.08
CA LEU A 59 9.54 -21.53 0.72
C LEU A 59 8.35 -21.00 -0.08
N VAL A 60 7.23 -21.71 -0.01
CA VAL A 60 5.98 -21.37 -0.69
C VAL A 60 4.86 -21.28 0.33
N GLN A 61 4.10 -20.20 0.28
CA GLN A 61 2.92 -19.99 1.12
C GLN A 61 1.83 -19.25 0.34
N SER A 62 0.60 -19.27 0.84
CA SER A 62 -0.45 -18.37 0.34
C SER A 62 -0.06 -16.91 0.61
N ARG A 63 -0.50 -15.99 -0.26
CA ARG A 63 -0.40 -14.55 0.01
C ARG A 63 -1.20 -14.22 1.27
N ASP A 64 -0.64 -13.35 2.11
CA ASP A 64 -1.43 -12.72 3.16
C ASP A 64 -2.32 -11.64 2.52
N ASN A 65 -3.56 -12.01 2.19
CA ASN A 65 -4.61 -11.14 1.66
C ASN A 65 -5.69 -10.81 2.71
N GLY A 66 -5.43 -11.11 4.00
CA GLY A 66 -6.34 -10.77 5.10
C GLY A 66 -6.61 -9.26 5.20
N ARG A 67 -7.85 -8.89 5.52
CA ARG A 67 -8.30 -7.50 5.69
C ARG A 67 -8.98 -7.35 7.05
N VAL A 68 -8.58 -6.32 7.79
CA VAL A 68 -9.13 -6.02 9.12
C VAL A 68 -10.65 -5.79 9.10
N ASP A 69 -11.18 -5.28 7.98
CA ASP A 69 -12.62 -5.02 7.82
C ASP A 69 -13.47 -6.29 7.74
N LEU A 70 -12.84 -7.44 7.48
CA LEU A 70 -13.48 -8.75 7.45
C LEU A 70 -13.34 -9.51 8.78
N LEU A 71 -12.67 -8.91 9.76
CA LEU A 71 -12.46 -9.51 11.07
C LEU A 71 -13.56 -9.11 12.04
N ASP A 72 -14.00 -10.05 12.85
CA ASP A 72 -14.85 -9.78 14.01
C ASP A 72 -14.00 -9.16 15.13
N LEU A 73 -13.90 -7.83 15.12
CA LEU A 73 -13.15 -7.08 16.12
C LEU A 73 -13.86 -7.10 17.47
N LYS A 74 -13.13 -7.52 18.51
CA LYS A 74 -13.62 -7.54 19.90
C LYS A 74 -13.02 -6.38 20.70
N VAL A 75 -13.87 -5.53 21.28
CA VAL A 75 -13.44 -4.54 22.28
C VAL A 75 -13.17 -5.26 23.59
N VAL A 76 -11.91 -5.22 24.03
CA VAL A 76 -11.45 -5.91 25.27
C VAL A 76 -11.19 -4.94 26.43
N THR A 77 -11.55 -3.66 26.26
CA THR A 77 -11.38 -2.59 27.24
C THR A 77 -12.73 -2.07 27.73
N LYS A 78 -12.74 -1.41 28.89
CA LYS A 78 -13.96 -0.78 29.44
C LYS A 78 -14.52 0.33 28.55
N ARG A 79 -13.62 1.14 27.97
CA ARG A 79 -13.97 2.20 27.02
C ARG A 79 -14.02 1.60 25.62
N ALA A 80 -15.12 1.82 24.90
CA ALA A 80 -15.19 1.56 23.46
C ALA A 80 -14.59 2.75 22.68
N PRO A 81 -13.87 2.49 21.57
CA PRO A 81 -13.47 3.56 20.66
C PRO A 81 -14.71 4.23 20.05
N SER A 82 -14.60 5.53 19.79
CA SER A 82 -15.52 6.26 18.92
C SER A 82 -15.45 5.73 17.49
N GLU A 83 -16.38 6.17 16.64
CA GLU A 83 -16.39 5.79 15.23
C GLU A 83 -15.10 6.21 14.50
N GLN A 84 -14.61 7.43 14.76
CA GLN A 84 -13.36 7.92 14.19
C GLN A 84 -12.16 7.10 14.69
N GLU A 85 -12.07 6.85 15.99
CA GLU A 85 -10.99 6.03 16.56
C GLU A 85 -11.02 4.60 15.97
N MET A 86 -12.21 4.02 15.76
CA MET A 86 -12.34 2.71 15.12
C MET A 86 -11.87 2.73 13.66
N ALA A 87 -12.17 3.78 12.90
CA ALA A 87 -11.70 3.95 11.53
C ALA A 87 -10.16 4.07 11.48
N ASP A 88 -9.58 4.86 12.39
CA ASP A 88 -8.14 5.04 12.50
C ASP A 88 -7.43 3.75 12.90
N LEU A 89 -7.99 2.97 13.83
CA LEU A 89 -7.47 1.66 14.23
C LEU A 89 -7.46 0.66 13.06
N LYS A 90 -8.54 0.61 12.27
CA LYS A 90 -8.60 -0.23 11.07
C LYS A 90 -7.56 0.20 10.03
N PHE A 91 -7.40 1.50 9.82
CA PHE A 91 -6.37 2.03 8.93
C PHE A 91 -4.96 1.65 9.42
N ALA A 92 -4.66 1.87 10.70
CA ALA A 92 -3.38 1.55 11.32
C ALA A 92 -3.05 0.05 11.19
N PHE A 93 -4.02 -0.84 11.44
CA PHE A 93 -3.83 -2.28 11.28
C PHE A 93 -3.52 -2.67 9.82
N ARG A 94 -4.24 -2.06 8.86
CA ARG A 94 -4.01 -2.29 7.43
C ARG A 94 -2.59 -1.88 7.02
N VAL A 95 -2.07 -0.77 7.56
CA VAL A 95 -0.70 -0.30 7.31
C VAL A 95 0.33 -1.21 7.99
N CYS A 96 0.15 -1.52 9.27
CA CYS A 96 1.08 -2.29 10.10
C CYS A 96 1.42 -3.65 9.49
N LYS A 97 0.43 -4.33 8.89
CA LYS A 97 0.63 -5.60 8.14
C LYS A 97 1.71 -5.52 7.04
N HIS A 98 1.95 -4.34 6.47
CA HIS A 98 2.93 -4.13 5.39
C HIS A 98 4.30 -3.64 5.89
N VAL A 99 4.42 -3.35 7.18
CA VAL A 99 5.70 -3.00 7.82
C VAL A 99 6.41 -4.29 8.24
N LYS A 100 7.76 -4.29 8.23
CA LYS A 100 8.52 -5.45 8.69
C LYS A 100 8.37 -5.61 10.19
N SER A 101 8.02 -6.83 10.63
CA SER A 101 7.89 -7.15 12.05
C SER A 101 9.25 -7.01 12.78
N ASN A 102 9.28 -6.59 14.04
CA ASN A 102 8.13 -6.18 14.86
C ASN A 102 7.83 -4.68 14.66
N ALA A 103 6.56 -4.36 14.39
CA ALA A 103 6.08 -3.01 14.05
C ALA A 103 4.75 -2.73 14.75
#